data_AF-A0AA36D4W6-F1
#
_entry.id   AF-A0AA36D4W6-F1
#
_cell.length_a   1.000
_cell.length_b   1.000
_cell.length_c   1.000
_cell.angle_alpha   90.00
_cell.angle_beta   90.00
_cell.angle_gamma   90.00
#
_symmetry.space_group_name_H-M   'P 1'
#
loop_
_entity.id
_entity.type
_entity.pdbx_description
1 polymer ?
#
loop_
_entity_poly.entity_id
_entity_poly.type
_entity_poly.pdbx_seq_one_letter_code
_entity_poly.pdbx_strand_id
1 'polypeptide(L)'
;MSSSQPSSSSPGSLLPLPPGLPRNDPPPPPNNGHAPREPSAQLSALELKLYPPLAEFIGFGGASKHVVTNCGSHRLVFKVKCSNNALFKVAPVFAFLDPGMSVDLQVVRLEGPIRKDKLLIMFKEAKPGERDAKRAFEAEGVTGKTILPLITKNMGSESAANNLLIFARSITDSC
;
A
#
# COMPACT_ATOMS: atom_id res chain seq x y z
N MET A 1 -93.79 16.82 26.78
CA MET A 1 -93.56 16.61 25.34
C MET A 1 -92.54 17.63 24.88
N SER A 2 -91.46 17.15 24.24
CA SER A 2 -90.52 17.91 23.40
C SER A 2 -89.69 18.99 24.11
N SER A 3 -88.39 19.18 23.88
CA SER A 3 -87.35 18.66 22.99
C SER A 3 -86.12 19.53 23.36
N SER A 4 -84.88 19.06 23.43
CA SER A 4 -83.90 19.10 22.31
C SER A 4 -82.48 19.10 22.93
N GLN A 5 -81.53 18.39 22.31
CA GLN A 5 -80.06 18.53 22.48
C GLN A 5 -79.55 19.91 21.94
N PRO A 6 -78.22 20.24 21.76
CA PRO A 6 -76.93 19.54 22.01
C PRO A 6 -75.72 20.41 22.53
N SER A 7 -74.62 19.69 22.85
CA SER A 7 -73.17 19.98 22.61
C SER A 7 -72.48 21.31 22.98
N SER A 8 -71.43 21.22 23.80
CA SER A 8 -70.11 21.91 23.65
C SER A 8 -69.17 21.45 24.79
N SER A 9 -68.20 20.57 24.53
CA SER A 9 -66.77 20.85 24.26
C SER A 9 -65.90 21.18 25.50
N SER A 10 -65.18 20.15 25.99
CA SER A 10 -63.79 20.09 26.53
C SER A 10 -63.34 21.08 27.64
N PRO A 11 -62.20 20.89 28.37
CA PRO A 11 -61.13 19.87 28.31
C PRO A 11 -61.03 19.04 29.63
N GLY A 12 -60.55 17.80 29.65
CA GLY A 12 -59.14 17.45 29.41
C GLY A 12 -58.31 17.49 30.70
N SER A 13 -58.71 16.75 31.73
CA SER A 13 -57.93 16.60 32.97
C SER A 13 -56.85 15.53 32.78
N LEU A 14 -55.60 15.96 32.60
CA LEU A 14 -54.42 15.10 32.60
C LEU A 14 -54.20 14.51 34.00
N LEU A 15 -54.19 13.18 34.12
CA LEU A 15 -53.70 12.50 35.32
C LEU A 15 -52.16 12.37 35.24
N PRO A 16 -51.42 12.49 36.35
CA PRO A 16 -49.97 12.25 36.37
C PRO A 16 -49.68 10.75 36.20
N LEU A 17 -48.74 10.43 35.32
CA LEU A 17 -48.26 9.06 35.09
C LEU A 17 -47.35 8.58 36.23
N PRO A 18 -47.36 7.28 36.57
CA PRO A 18 -46.49 6.71 37.62
C PRO A 18 -45.01 6.64 37.19
N PRO A 19 -44.05 6.74 38.14
CA PRO A 19 -42.64 6.60 37.85
C PRO A 19 -42.20 5.13 37.82
N GLY A 20 -41.36 4.80 36.83
CA GLY A 20 -40.35 3.74 36.95
C GLY A 20 -40.78 2.32 36.61
N LEU A 21 -40.88 2.01 35.31
CA LEU A 21 -40.55 0.67 34.82
C LEU A 21 -39.16 0.73 34.18
N PRO A 22 -38.25 -0.23 34.45
CA PRO A 22 -37.04 -0.35 33.67
C PRO A 22 -37.45 -0.64 32.24
N ARG A 23 -37.22 0.31 31.33
CA ARG A 23 -37.34 0.05 29.90
C ARG A 23 -36.26 -0.98 29.58
N ASN A 24 -36.69 -2.22 29.32
CA ASN A 24 -35.89 -3.13 28.52
C ASN A 24 -35.87 -2.52 27.11
N ASP A 25 -34.89 -1.65 26.88
CA ASP A 25 -34.62 -1.16 25.53
C ASP A 25 -34.27 -2.38 24.65
N PRO A 26 -34.89 -2.52 23.47
CA PRO A 26 -34.50 -3.57 22.52
C PRO A 26 -33.03 -3.37 22.10
N PRO A 27 -32.30 -4.46 21.78
CA PRO A 27 -30.94 -4.34 21.26
C PRO A 27 -30.92 -3.45 20.00
N PRO A 28 -29.86 -2.66 19.79
CA PRO A 28 -29.78 -1.69 18.71
C PRO A 28 -29.94 -2.34 17.33
N PRO A 29 -30.52 -1.62 16.35
CA PRO A 29 -30.71 -2.10 14.98
C PRO A 29 -29.36 -2.29 14.25
N PRO A 30 -29.29 -3.19 13.24
CA PRO A 30 -28.10 -3.34 12.43
C PRO A 30 -27.93 -2.13 11.49
N ASN A 31 -26.80 -1.43 11.66
CA ASN A 31 -26.03 -0.61 10.71
C ASN A 31 -26.75 0.43 9.81
N ASN A 32 -26.34 1.70 9.94
CA ASN A 32 -25.78 2.51 8.84
C ASN A 32 -25.57 3.96 9.31
N GLY A 33 -24.32 4.43 9.45
CA GLY A 33 -24.09 5.88 9.45
C GLY A 33 -22.93 6.48 10.24
N HIS A 34 -21.97 5.71 10.76
CA HIS A 34 -20.63 6.22 11.08
C HIS A 34 -19.68 5.04 10.93
N ALA A 35 -18.82 5.04 9.93
CA ALA A 35 -17.70 4.13 9.91
C ALA A 35 -16.90 4.35 11.21
N PRO A 36 -16.77 3.34 12.09
CA PRO A 36 -15.76 3.41 13.12
C PRO A 36 -14.44 3.51 12.37
N ARG A 37 -13.71 4.62 12.51
CA ARG A 37 -12.33 4.74 12.06
C ARG A 37 -11.63 3.45 12.47
N GLU A 38 -11.20 2.68 11.46
CA GLU A 38 -10.58 1.39 11.70
C GLU A 38 -9.48 1.52 12.77
N PRO A 39 -9.43 0.63 13.77
CA PRO A 39 -8.28 0.49 14.66
C PRO A 39 -6.98 0.08 13.92
N SER A 40 -6.99 -0.03 12.58
CA SER A 40 -5.87 -0.42 11.72
C SER A 40 -4.86 0.71 11.47
N ALA A 41 -5.24 1.98 11.68
CA ALA A 41 -4.40 3.13 11.33
C ALA A 41 -3.16 3.33 12.24
N GLN A 42 -3.01 2.56 13.31
CA GLN A 42 -1.94 2.74 14.31
C GLN A 42 -0.76 1.76 14.21
N LEU A 43 -0.75 0.82 13.24
CA LEU A 43 0.30 -0.22 13.16
C LEU A 43 1.33 -0.07 12.03
N SER A 44 1.24 0.98 11.20
CA SER A 44 2.06 1.13 9.98
C SER A 44 3.00 2.33 9.99
N ALA A 45 3.59 2.73 11.13
CA ALA A 45 4.52 3.88 11.13
C ALA A 45 5.64 3.74 10.07
N LEU A 46 6.12 2.51 9.84
CA LEU A 46 7.09 2.16 8.79
C LEU A 46 6.52 1.03 7.91
N GLU A 47 5.78 1.38 6.85
CA GLU A 47 5.25 0.41 5.88
C GLU A 47 5.67 0.77 4.45
N LEU A 48 6.29 -0.18 3.76
CA LEU A 48 6.77 -0.02 2.40
C LEU A 48 6.23 -1.13 1.50
N LYS A 49 5.46 -0.74 0.49
CA LYS A 49 4.89 -1.65 -0.53
C LYS A 49 5.71 -1.58 -1.80
N LEU A 50 5.75 -2.70 -2.50
CA LEU A 50 6.49 -2.84 -3.75
C LEU A 50 5.60 -3.52 -4.79
N TYR A 51 5.46 -2.89 -5.96
CA TYR A 51 4.64 -3.41 -7.05
C TYR A 51 5.31 -3.22 -8.41
N PRO A 52 5.43 -4.24 -9.27
CA PRO A 52 5.08 -5.64 -9.02
C PRO A 52 5.95 -6.26 -7.91
N PRO A 53 5.45 -7.27 -7.16
CA PRO A 53 6.20 -7.91 -6.07
C PRO A 53 7.21 -8.96 -6.56
N LEU A 54 7.37 -9.12 -7.87
CA LEU A 54 8.26 -10.07 -8.52
C LEU A 54 8.85 -9.43 -9.79
N ALA A 55 10.14 -9.65 -10.04
CA ALA A 55 10.78 -9.28 -11.29
C ALA A 55 11.16 -10.54 -12.08
N GLU A 56 10.79 -10.58 -13.36
CA GLU A 56 11.10 -11.70 -14.26
C GLU A 56 11.99 -11.23 -15.41
N PHE A 57 13.03 -12.01 -15.71
CA PHE A 57 13.99 -11.71 -16.76
C PHE A 57 14.27 -12.95 -17.62
N ILE A 58 14.90 -12.75 -18.78
CA ILE A 58 15.38 -13.81 -19.68
C ILE A 58 16.91 -13.81 -19.74
N GLY A 59 17.54 -14.92 -20.12
CA GLY A 59 19.01 -15.08 -20.15
C GLY A 59 19.77 -13.93 -20.85
N PHE A 60 19.18 -13.33 -21.88
CA PHE A 60 19.73 -12.22 -22.66
C PHE A 60 19.67 -10.84 -21.95
N GLY A 61 19.10 -10.77 -20.74
CA GLY A 61 18.93 -9.54 -19.99
C GLY A 61 17.50 -9.00 -20.00
N GLY A 62 17.33 -7.73 -19.66
CA GLY A 62 16.05 -7.03 -19.65
C GLY A 62 15.99 -5.93 -18.60
N ALA A 63 14.88 -5.20 -18.56
CA ALA A 63 14.63 -4.18 -17.54
C ALA A 63 13.24 -4.38 -16.94
N SER A 64 13.13 -4.17 -15.63
CA SER A 64 11.88 -4.19 -14.88
C SER A 64 11.76 -2.90 -14.08
N LYS A 65 10.55 -2.33 -14.03
CA LYS A 65 10.23 -1.18 -13.19
C LYS A 65 9.30 -1.62 -12.06
N HIS A 66 9.62 -1.19 -10.85
CA HIS A 66 8.83 -1.45 -9.66
C HIS A 66 8.53 -0.12 -8.98
N VAL A 67 7.29 0.07 -8.56
CA VAL A 67 6.86 1.20 -7.75
C VAL A 67 7.06 0.83 -6.29
N VAL A 68 7.85 1.63 -5.59
CA VAL A 68 8.05 1.56 -4.15
C VAL A 68 7.19 2.63 -3.50
N THR A 69 6.22 2.25 -2.70
CA THR A 69 5.27 3.17 -2.06
C THR A 69 5.44 3.14 -0.55
N ASN A 70 5.56 4.32 0.07
CA ASN A 70 5.47 4.46 1.51
C ASN A 70 4.00 4.55 1.93
N CYS A 71 3.46 3.47 2.48
CA CYS A 71 2.11 3.44 3.04
C CYS A 71 2.07 3.80 4.52
N GLY A 72 3.23 4.06 5.12
CA GLY A 72 3.32 4.45 6.52
C GLY A 72 3.09 5.94 6.75
N SER A 73 3.07 6.32 8.02
CA SER A 73 2.85 7.70 8.46
C SER A 73 4.13 8.51 8.61
N HIS A 74 5.30 7.88 8.65
CA HIS A 74 6.60 8.56 8.82
C HIS A 74 7.40 8.62 7.52
N ARG A 75 8.26 9.63 7.40
CA ARG A 75 9.21 9.73 6.29
C ARG A 75 10.21 8.59 6.38
N LEU A 76 10.39 7.87 5.29
CA LEU A 76 11.31 6.74 5.21
C LEU A 76 12.54 7.07 4.39
N VAL A 77 13.63 6.40 4.73
CA VAL A 77 14.78 6.23 3.85
C VAL A 77 14.95 4.75 3.57
N PHE A 78 15.12 4.41 2.30
CA PHE A 78 15.42 3.04 1.90
C PHE A 78 16.78 2.91 1.24
N LYS A 79 17.36 1.72 1.38
CA LYS A 79 18.58 1.25 0.76
C LYS A 79 18.28 -0.06 0.04
N VAL A 80 18.71 -0.15 -1.20
CA VAL A 80 18.58 -1.35 -2.01
C VAL A 80 19.90 -2.12 -2.02
N LYS A 81 19.83 -3.43 -1.83
CA LYS A 81 20.97 -4.36 -1.94
C LYS A 81 20.61 -5.49 -2.89
N CYS A 82 21.45 -5.75 -3.88
CA CYS A 82 21.29 -6.87 -4.79
C CYS A 82 22.12 -8.06 -4.32
N SER A 83 21.64 -9.30 -4.52
CA SER A 83 22.47 -10.51 -4.34
C SER A 83 23.63 -10.57 -5.33
N ASN A 84 23.47 -10.00 -6.53
CA ASN A 84 24.47 -10.03 -7.59
C ASN A 84 24.57 -8.69 -8.32
N ASN A 85 25.58 -7.89 -7.95
CA ASN A 85 25.81 -6.56 -8.53
C ASN A 85 26.56 -6.58 -9.88
N ALA A 86 27.07 -7.76 -10.30
CA ALA A 86 27.74 -7.91 -11.57
C ALA A 86 26.72 -7.96 -12.73
N LEU A 87 25.60 -8.68 -12.52
CA LEU A 87 24.56 -8.85 -13.54
C LEU A 87 23.39 -7.87 -13.40
N PHE A 88 23.11 -7.37 -12.18
CA PHE A 88 21.97 -6.47 -11.95
C PHE A 88 22.44 -5.05 -11.65
N LYS A 89 21.87 -4.08 -12.37
CA LYS A 89 21.98 -2.65 -12.11
C LYS A 89 20.66 -2.14 -11.58
N VAL A 90 20.70 -1.37 -10.49
CA VAL A 90 19.50 -0.92 -9.81
C VAL A 90 19.60 0.56 -9.50
N ALA A 91 18.52 1.29 -9.77
CA ALA A 91 18.42 2.72 -9.51
C ALA A 91 16.99 3.08 -9.06
N PRO A 92 16.81 3.87 -7.99
CA PRO A 92 17.83 4.39 -7.07
C PRO A 92 18.32 3.34 -6.06
N VAL A 93 19.59 3.46 -5.61
CA VAL A 93 20.14 2.61 -4.52
C VAL A 93 19.75 3.14 -3.14
N PHE A 94 19.66 4.46 -3.02
CA PHE A 94 19.19 5.15 -1.82
C PHE A 94 18.19 6.22 -2.22
N ALA A 95 17.07 6.31 -1.51
CA ALA A 95 16.14 7.41 -1.67
C ALA A 95 15.31 7.62 -0.40
N PHE A 96 14.76 8.83 -0.30
CA PHE A 96 13.75 9.17 0.70
C PHE A 96 12.36 8.99 0.10
N LEU A 97 11.42 8.61 0.95
CA LEU A 97 10.01 8.49 0.62
C LEU A 97 9.20 9.13 1.73
N ASP A 98 8.56 10.25 1.43
CA ASP A 98 7.59 10.87 2.33
C ASP A 98 6.31 10.00 2.43
N PRO A 99 5.53 10.14 3.52
CA PRO A 99 4.28 9.39 3.70
C PRO A 99 3.34 9.53 2.50
N GLY A 100 2.84 8.42 1.98
CA GLY A 100 1.96 8.39 0.80
C GLY A 100 2.65 8.60 -0.55
N MET A 101 3.96 8.89 -0.57
CA MET A 101 4.71 9.06 -1.80
C MET A 101 5.15 7.71 -2.36
N SER A 102 5.41 7.71 -3.67
CA SER A 102 5.93 6.56 -4.41
C SER A 102 7.14 6.95 -5.24
N VAL A 103 8.03 5.99 -5.50
CA VAL A 103 9.19 6.17 -6.37
C VAL A 103 9.39 4.96 -7.27
N ASP A 104 9.83 5.20 -8.50
CA ASP A 104 10.19 4.14 -9.42
C ASP A 104 11.57 3.57 -9.10
N LEU A 105 11.61 2.26 -8.92
CA LEU A 105 12.80 1.44 -8.77
C LEU A 105 13.02 0.64 -10.06
N GLN A 106 14.04 1.03 -10.82
CA GLN A 106 14.44 0.36 -12.04
C GLN A 106 15.48 -0.73 -11.72
N VAL A 107 15.22 -1.93 -12.23
CA VAL A 107 16.12 -3.09 -12.15
C VAL A 107 16.46 -3.53 -13.56
N VAL A 108 17.71 -3.36 -13.96
CA VAL A 108 18.23 -3.79 -15.26
C VAL A 108 19.09 -5.02 -15.06
N ARG A 109 18.83 -6.07 -15.82
CA ARG A 109 19.64 -7.29 -15.86
C ARG A 109 20.45 -7.32 -17.16
N LEU A 110 21.74 -7.54 -17.01
CA LEU A 110 22.67 -7.81 -18.11
C LEU A 110 22.59 -9.28 -18.54
N GLU A 111 23.04 -9.56 -19.75
CA GLU A 111 23.17 -10.95 -20.23
C GLU A 111 24.04 -11.77 -19.28
N GLY A 112 23.64 -13.02 -19.04
CA GLY A 112 24.42 -13.89 -18.18
C GLY A 112 23.68 -15.13 -17.68
N PRO A 113 24.33 -15.89 -16.78
CA PRO A 113 23.82 -17.16 -16.28
C PRO A 113 22.41 -17.05 -15.70
N ILE A 114 21.58 -18.04 -16.02
CA ILE A 114 20.22 -18.15 -15.52
C ILE A 114 20.27 -18.56 -14.05
N ARG A 115 19.91 -17.65 -13.16
CA ARG A 115 19.91 -17.85 -11.71
C ARG A 115 18.69 -17.19 -11.08
N LYS A 116 18.36 -17.67 -9.88
CA LYS A 116 17.39 -17.04 -8.98
C LYS A 116 18.16 -16.12 -8.05
N ASP A 117 17.84 -14.84 -8.14
CA ASP A 117 18.48 -13.78 -7.36
C ASP A 117 17.42 -13.07 -6.51
N LYS A 118 17.87 -12.20 -5.61
CA LYS A 118 16.97 -11.43 -4.76
C LYS A 118 17.49 -10.00 -4.60
N LEU A 119 16.55 -9.07 -4.59
CA LEU A 119 16.77 -7.68 -4.28
C LEU A 119 16.20 -7.42 -2.89
N LEU A 120 17.05 -6.96 -1.97
CA LEU A 120 16.69 -6.64 -0.60
C LEU A 120 16.53 -5.13 -0.48
N ILE A 121 15.32 -4.67 -0.22
CA ILE A 121 15.00 -3.28 0.09
C ILE A 121 14.95 -3.17 1.61
N MET A 122 15.94 -2.50 2.19
CA MET A 122 15.96 -2.20 3.62
C MET A 122 15.46 -0.77 3.79
N PHE A 123 14.57 -0.52 4.74
CA PHE A 123 14.02 0.81 4.97
C PHE A 123 13.95 1.11 6.46
N LYS A 124 13.94 2.39 6.79
CA LYS A 124 13.79 2.85 8.16
C LYS A 124 13.27 4.27 8.21
N GLU A 125 12.94 4.70 9.42
CA GLU A 125 12.56 6.08 9.68
C GLU A 125 13.70 7.04 9.36
N ALA A 126 13.39 8.11 8.63
CA ALA A 126 14.29 9.21 8.33
C ALA A 126 14.00 10.38 9.26
N LYS A 127 15.05 10.98 9.82
CA LYS A 127 14.91 12.20 10.62
C LYS A 127 14.44 13.37 9.74
N PRO A 128 13.55 14.24 10.24
CA PRO A 128 13.13 15.44 9.52
C PRO A 128 14.35 16.35 9.29
N GLY A 129 14.50 16.86 8.07
CA GLY A 129 15.60 17.77 7.71
C GLY A 129 16.86 17.11 7.14
N GLU A 130 16.99 15.78 7.17
CA GLU A 130 18.09 15.09 6.47
C GLU A 130 17.91 15.17 4.95
N ARG A 131 19.01 15.48 4.25
CA ARG A 131 19.09 15.55 2.78
C ARG A 131 19.94 14.42 2.19
N ASP A 132 20.78 13.78 3.01
CA ASP A 132 21.69 12.72 2.61
C ASP A 132 21.10 11.34 2.93
N ALA A 133 20.54 10.66 1.92
CA ALA A 133 19.89 9.36 2.11
C ALA A 133 20.85 8.30 2.67
N LYS A 134 22.14 8.33 2.29
CA LYS A 134 23.14 7.42 2.83
C LYS A 134 23.39 7.64 4.32
N ARG A 135 23.55 8.89 4.75
CA ARG A 135 23.80 9.26 6.15
C ARG A 135 22.56 9.03 7.01
N ALA A 136 21.39 9.40 6.50
CA ALA A 136 20.12 9.04 7.10
C ALA A 136 20.02 7.52 7.24
N PHE A 137 20.49 6.73 6.25
CA PHE A 137 20.50 5.27 6.32
C PHE A 137 21.51 4.69 7.34
N GLU A 138 22.49 5.44 7.81
CA GLU A 138 23.48 4.99 8.81
C GLU A 138 23.06 5.30 10.26
N ALA A 139 22.08 6.19 10.48
CA ALA A 139 21.53 6.47 11.81
C ALA A 139 20.94 5.24 12.52
N GLU A 140 21.04 5.18 13.86
CA GLU A 140 20.35 4.14 14.63
C GLU A 140 18.82 4.27 14.50
N GLY A 141 18.13 3.13 14.41
CA GLY A 141 16.67 3.11 14.29
C GLY A 141 16.12 1.73 13.88
N VAL A 142 14.80 1.61 13.92
CA VAL A 142 14.10 0.38 13.50
C VAL A 142 14.25 0.21 11.99
N THR A 143 14.83 -0.92 11.57
CA THR A 143 15.04 -1.23 10.16
C THR A 143 14.08 -2.33 9.70
N GLY A 144 13.17 -1.97 8.81
CA GLY A 144 12.34 -2.91 8.06
C GLY A 144 13.06 -3.44 6.82
N LYS A 145 12.58 -4.56 6.29
CA LYS A 145 13.12 -5.17 5.07
C LYS A 145 12.02 -5.83 4.24
N THR A 146 12.12 -5.64 2.93
CA THR A 146 11.27 -6.27 1.92
C THR A 146 12.17 -6.93 0.88
N ILE A 147 11.79 -8.13 0.43
CA ILE A 147 12.54 -8.88 -0.57
C ILE A 147 11.73 -8.90 -1.86
N LEU A 148 12.36 -8.47 -2.95
CA LEU A 148 11.88 -8.64 -4.31
C LEU A 148 12.62 -9.83 -4.95
N PRO A 149 11.95 -10.94 -5.25
CA PRO A 149 12.54 -12.05 -5.97
C PRO A 149 12.88 -11.62 -7.42
N LEU A 150 14.06 -12.01 -7.89
CA LEU A 150 14.50 -11.81 -9.27
C LEU A 150 14.60 -13.19 -9.92
N ILE A 151 13.68 -13.50 -10.82
CA ILE A 151 13.61 -14.81 -11.48
C ILE A 151 14.13 -14.66 -12.91
N THR A 152 15.09 -15.50 -13.28
CA THR A 152 15.46 -15.68 -14.67
C THR A 152 14.80 -16.93 -15.25
N LYS A 153 14.08 -16.77 -16.35
CA LYS A 153 13.52 -17.88 -17.13
C LYS A 153 14.46 -18.28 -18.27
N ASN A 154 14.61 -19.59 -18.46
CA ASN A 154 15.24 -20.14 -19.66
C ASN A 154 14.20 -20.17 -20.78
N MET A 155 14.25 -19.18 -21.67
CA MET A 155 13.42 -19.22 -22.88
C MET A 155 14.07 -20.22 -23.84
N GLY A 156 13.37 -21.30 -24.17
CA GLY A 156 13.76 -22.16 -25.29
C GLY A 156 13.94 -21.32 -26.57
N SER A 157 14.88 -21.72 -27.42
CA SER A 157 15.39 -20.98 -28.58
C SER A 157 14.32 -20.37 -29.51
N GLU A 158 13.11 -20.92 -29.54
CA GLU A 158 12.00 -20.49 -30.42
C GLU A 158 11.25 -19.23 -29.92
N SER A 159 11.31 -18.91 -28.62
CA SER A 159 10.58 -17.78 -28.02
C SER A 159 11.35 -16.44 -28.04
N ALA A 160 12.65 -16.48 -28.31
CA ALA A 160 13.52 -15.30 -28.33
C ALA A 160 13.19 -14.34 -29.50
N ALA A 161 12.87 -14.89 -30.68
CA ALA A 161 12.55 -14.09 -31.87
C ALA A 161 11.18 -13.37 -31.74
N ASN A 162 10.19 -14.04 -31.14
CA ASN A 162 8.86 -13.48 -30.96
C ASN A 162 8.82 -12.36 -29.92
N ASN A 163 9.67 -12.41 -28.89
CA ASN A 163 9.74 -11.37 -27.86
C ASN A 163 10.62 -10.17 -28.23
N LEU A 164 11.63 -10.31 -29.10
CA LEU A 164 12.32 -9.13 -29.64
C LEU A 164 11.34 -8.20 -30.36
N LEU A 165 10.35 -8.78 -31.07
CA LEU A 165 9.28 -8.03 -31.73
C LEU A 165 8.32 -7.38 -30.71
N ILE A 166 7.99 -8.05 -29.61
CA ILE A 166 7.11 -7.51 -28.56
C ILE A 166 7.80 -6.40 -27.76
N PHE A 167 9.06 -6.59 -27.36
CA PHE A 167 9.81 -5.60 -26.60
C PHE A 167 10.13 -4.37 -27.47
N ALA A 168 10.47 -4.55 -28.75
CA ALA A 168 10.65 -3.44 -29.69
C ALA A 168 9.35 -2.67 -29.95
N ARG A 169 8.19 -3.35 -30.00
CA ARG A 169 6.87 -2.71 -30.09
C ARG A 169 6.53 -1.89 -28.83
N SER A 170 6.82 -2.43 -27.65
CA SER A 170 6.59 -1.70 -26.40
C SER A 170 7.44 -0.43 -26.26
N ILE A 171 8.64 -0.38 -26.86
CA ILE A 171 9.50 0.81 -26.85
C ILE A 171 9.03 1.85 -27.88
N THR A 172 8.40 1.43 -28.97
CA THR A 172 7.89 2.35 -30.01
C THR A 172 6.54 3.00 -29.67
N ASP A 173 5.76 2.43 -28.75
CA ASP A 173 4.51 3.04 -28.23
C ASP A 173 4.72 4.10 -27.13
N SER A 174 5.97 4.40 -26.75
CA SER A 174 6.32 5.42 -25.74
C SER A 174 7.05 6.65 -26.32
N CYS A 175 6.82 6.99 -27.58
CA CYS A 175 7.27 8.24 -28.20
C CYS A 175 6.09 9.01 -28.81
#